data_AF-A0A2E6TS97-F1
#
_entry.id   AF-A0A2E6TS97-F1
#
_cell.length_a   1.000
_cell.length_b   1.000
_cell.length_c   1.000
_cell.angle_alpha   90.00
_cell.angle_beta   90.00
_cell.angle_gamma   90.00
#
_symmetry.space_group_name_H-M   'P 1'
#
loop_
_entity.id
_entity.type
_entity.pdbx_description
1 polymer ?
#
loop_
_entity_poly.entity_id
_entity_poly.type
_entity_poly.pdbx_seq_one_letter_code
_entity_poly.pdbx_strand_id
1 'polypeptide(L)'
;MFTSLFLLGCIDFSGGGPSTDKIKIIGEEKSPNGKFIATSFSCSGGGAAGYFYFNANLRKAGEKLDQRDGLLGKHKTWNAFSDIKVKWIDDKTLEVSCKQTDSPDYRENNAVKVESKHGIKIHYKVE
;
A
#
# COMPACT_ATOMS: atom_id res chain seq x y z
N MET A 1 -32.23 38.20 30.63
CA MET A 1 -31.90 38.13 29.19
C MET A 1 -30.40 38.26 29.05
N PHE A 2 -29.71 37.19 28.64
CA PHE A 2 -28.49 37.17 27.82
C PHE A 2 -28.12 35.70 27.66
N THR A 3 -28.73 35.09 26.63
CA THR A 3 -28.45 33.72 26.19
C THR A 3 -27.10 33.76 25.47
N SER A 4 -26.04 33.29 26.11
CA SER A 4 -24.75 33.07 25.44
C SER A 4 -24.79 31.69 24.79
N LEU A 5 -25.13 31.66 23.51
CA LEU A 5 -25.12 30.48 22.66
C LEU A 5 -23.65 30.11 22.38
N PHE A 6 -23.05 29.24 23.19
CA PHE A 6 -21.80 28.58 22.83
C PHE A 6 -22.09 27.56 21.72
N LEU A 7 -22.01 28.02 20.47
CA LEU A 7 -21.80 27.17 19.31
C LEU A 7 -20.40 26.56 19.42
N LEU A 8 -20.25 25.54 20.26
CA LEU A 8 -19.20 24.54 20.06
C LEU A 8 -19.65 23.71 18.86
N GLY A 9 -19.44 24.27 17.66
CA GLY A 9 -19.50 23.50 16.43
C GLY A 9 -18.64 22.26 16.63
N CYS A 10 -19.22 21.09 16.38
CA CYS A 10 -18.51 19.83 16.37
C CYS A 10 -17.25 20.00 15.53
N ILE A 11 -16.08 20.03 16.19
CA ILE A 11 -14.81 19.86 15.51
C ILE A 11 -14.87 18.42 15.01
N ASP A 12 -15.25 18.25 13.76
CA ASP A 12 -15.23 16.95 13.12
C ASP A 12 -13.75 16.53 13.03
N PHE A 13 -13.32 15.69 13.98
CA PHE A 13 -12.07 14.95 13.92
C PHE A 13 -12.18 13.84 12.86
N SER A 14 -12.65 14.17 11.66
CA SER A 14 -12.50 13.35 10.46
C SER A 14 -11.04 13.38 9.97
N GLY A 15 -10.10 13.26 10.91
CA GLY A 15 -8.68 13.06 10.65
C GLY A 15 -8.53 11.88 9.71
N GLY A 16 -7.96 12.15 8.53
CA GLY A 16 -8.00 11.27 7.36
C GLY A 16 -7.66 9.82 7.66
N GLY A 17 -8.70 9.00 7.75
CA GLY A 17 -8.60 7.55 7.86
C GLY A 17 -8.46 6.88 6.50
N PRO A 18 -8.27 5.55 6.46
CA PRO A 18 -8.05 4.80 5.22
C PRO A 18 -9.14 4.98 4.14
N SER A 19 -10.36 5.30 4.54
CA SER A 19 -11.48 5.59 3.63
C SER A 19 -11.34 6.89 2.84
N THR A 20 -10.45 7.79 3.28
CA THR A 20 -10.17 9.08 2.64
C THR A 20 -8.89 9.05 1.81
N ASP A 21 -8.20 7.90 1.77
CA ASP A 21 -6.95 7.74 1.07
C ASP A 21 -7.14 7.85 -0.44
N LYS A 22 -6.21 8.56 -1.08
CA LYS A 22 -6.12 8.65 -2.53
C LYS A 22 -5.12 7.62 -3.01
N ILE A 23 -5.65 6.57 -3.64
CA ILE A 23 -4.87 5.49 -4.25
C ILE A 23 -4.73 5.77 -5.74
N LYS A 24 -3.50 5.70 -6.25
CA LYS A 24 -3.20 5.74 -7.68
C LYS A 24 -2.53 4.44 -8.08
N ILE A 25 -3.17 3.70 -8.98
CA ILE A 25 -2.61 2.48 -9.57
C ILE A 25 -1.51 2.89 -10.56
N ILE A 26 -0.36 2.22 -10.46
CA ILE A 26 0.82 2.42 -11.30
C ILE A 26 0.94 1.29 -12.32
N GLY A 27 0.73 0.06 -11.88
CA GLY A 27 0.66 -1.13 -12.71
C GLY A 27 -0.29 -2.15 -12.13
N GLU A 28 -0.94 -2.93 -12.99
CA GLU A 28 -1.83 -4.01 -12.60
C GLU A 28 -1.72 -5.16 -13.59
N GLU A 29 -1.54 -6.37 -13.09
CA GLU A 29 -1.48 -7.59 -13.89
C GLU A 29 -2.34 -8.69 -13.28
N LYS A 30 -3.06 -9.41 -14.14
CA LYS A 30 -3.78 -10.63 -13.76
C LYS A 30 -2.84 -11.82 -13.87
N SER A 31 -2.97 -12.78 -12.95
CA SER A 31 -2.26 -14.05 -13.08
C SER A 31 -2.65 -14.76 -14.39
N PRO A 32 -1.80 -15.64 -14.94
CA PRO A 32 -2.11 -16.32 -16.20
C PRO A 32 -3.44 -17.09 -16.17
N ASN A 33 -3.78 -17.71 -15.03
CA ASN A 33 -5.07 -18.35 -14.79
C ASN A 33 -6.22 -17.40 -14.39
N GLY A 34 -5.96 -16.10 -14.31
CA GLY A 34 -6.94 -15.05 -13.99
C GLY A 34 -7.48 -15.04 -12.56
N LYS A 35 -6.98 -15.91 -11.66
CA LYS A 35 -7.49 -16.03 -10.28
C LYS A 35 -7.00 -14.93 -9.35
N PHE A 36 -5.89 -14.27 -9.68
CA PHE A 36 -5.26 -13.26 -8.85
C PHE A 36 -4.96 -11.99 -9.63
N ILE A 37 -4.89 -10.89 -8.90
CA ILE A 37 -4.50 -9.58 -9.43
C ILE A 37 -3.36 -9.06 -8.57
N ALA A 38 -2.24 -8.77 -9.21
CA ALA A 38 -1.12 -8.07 -8.62
C ALA A 38 -1.17 -6.59 -9.04
N THR A 39 -1.01 -5.67 -8.10
CA THR A 39 -1.11 -4.24 -8.36
C THR A 39 0.03 -3.50 -7.68
N SER A 40 0.78 -2.69 -8.41
CA SER A 40 1.64 -1.66 -7.83
C SER A 40 0.87 -0.34 -7.78
N PHE A 41 1.02 0.38 -6.67
CA PHE A 41 0.26 1.61 -6.43
C PHE A 41 1.05 2.60 -5.58
N SER A 42 0.62 3.85 -5.63
CA SER A 42 0.94 4.87 -4.62
C SER A 42 -0.30 5.23 -3.83
N CYS A 43 -0.14 5.58 -2.56
CA CYS A 43 -1.21 6.00 -1.70
C CYS A 43 -0.83 7.27 -0.95
N SER A 44 -1.76 8.23 -0.88
CA SER A 44 -1.65 9.43 -0.04
C SER A 44 -2.87 9.59 0.85
N GLY A 45 -2.69 10.10 2.07
CA GLY A 45 -3.77 10.26 3.04
C GLY A 45 -3.26 10.82 4.37
N GLY A 46 -3.99 10.60 5.46
CA GLY A 46 -3.50 10.89 6.82
C GLY A 46 -3.82 12.27 7.38
N GLY A 47 -4.75 13.01 6.75
CA GLY A 47 -5.20 14.32 7.22
C GLY A 47 -4.05 15.32 7.33
N ALA A 48 -3.97 16.04 8.45
CA ALA A 48 -2.99 17.11 8.66
C ALA A 48 -1.53 16.64 8.69
N ALA A 49 -1.27 15.42 9.19
CA ALA A 49 0.10 14.88 9.24
C ALA A 49 0.58 14.43 7.86
N GLY A 50 -0.34 13.90 7.04
CA GLY A 50 -0.03 13.40 5.72
C GLY A 50 0.81 12.11 5.74
N TYR A 51 0.64 11.29 4.72
CA TYR A 51 1.65 10.34 4.29
C TYR A 51 1.53 10.14 2.79
N PHE A 52 2.63 9.71 2.18
CA PHE A 52 2.69 9.28 0.80
C PHE A 52 3.64 8.09 0.75
N TYR A 53 3.24 7.01 0.07
CA TYR A 53 4.07 5.82 -0.07
C TYR A 53 3.73 5.05 -1.34
N PHE A 54 4.64 4.16 -1.72
CA PHE A 54 4.44 3.16 -2.77
C PHE A 54 4.40 1.76 -2.16
N ASN A 55 3.57 0.88 -2.72
CA ASN A 55 3.58 -0.53 -2.36
C ASN A 55 3.07 -1.42 -3.52
N ALA A 56 3.14 -2.73 -3.32
CA ALA A 56 2.48 -3.73 -4.14
C ALA A 56 1.42 -4.46 -3.32
N ASN A 57 0.33 -4.89 -3.94
CA ASN A 57 -0.70 -5.74 -3.34
C ASN A 57 -0.93 -6.95 -4.24
N LEU A 58 -1.28 -8.08 -3.61
CA LEU A 58 -1.77 -9.28 -4.28
C LEU A 58 -3.12 -9.64 -3.66
N ARG A 59 -4.15 -9.79 -4.49
CA ARG A 59 -5.52 -10.13 -4.09
C ARG A 59 -6.15 -11.13 -5.06
N LYS A 60 -7.24 -11.77 -4.66
CA LYS A 60 -8.02 -12.60 -5.59
C LYS A 60 -8.78 -11.72 -6.58
N ALA A 61 -9.05 -12.27 -7.76
CA ALA A 61 -9.91 -11.59 -8.72
C ALA A 61 -11.31 -11.36 -8.12
N GLY A 62 -11.82 -10.14 -8.27
CA GLY A 62 -13.09 -9.71 -7.68
C GLY A 62 -12.96 -9.07 -6.29
N GLU A 63 -11.82 -9.23 -5.60
CA GLU A 63 -11.56 -8.50 -4.35
C GLU A 63 -11.16 -7.04 -4.65
N LYS A 64 -11.57 -6.13 -3.76
CA LYS A 64 -11.14 -4.73 -3.80
C LYS A 64 -9.67 -4.63 -3.36
N LEU A 65 -8.97 -3.64 -3.91
CA LEU A 65 -7.62 -3.31 -3.46
C LEU A 65 -7.69 -2.75 -2.03
N ASP A 66 -6.92 -3.36 -1.12
CA ASP A 66 -6.65 -2.83 0.22
C ASP A 66 -5.23 -2.24 0.23
N GLN A 67 -5.13 -0.92 0.42
CA GLN A 67 -3.86 -0.20 0.44
C GLN A 67 -2.99 -0.50 1.66
N ARG A 68 -3.54 -1.14 2.70
CA ARG A 68 -2.83 -1.54 3.93
C ARG A 68 -2.30 -2.96 3.87
N ASP A 69 -2.86 -3.78 2.98
CA ASP A 69 -2.42 -5.15 2.74
C ASP A 69 -1.28 -5.19 1.69
N GLY A 70 -0.22 -4.44 1.98
CA GLY A 70 0.95 -4.31 1.11
C GLY A 70 1.96 -5.45 1.26
N LEU A 71 2.64 -5.83 0.18
CA LEU A 71 3.65 -6.88 0.15
C LEU A 71 5.02 -6.44 0.67
N LEU A 72 5.30 -5.14 0.65
CA LEU A 72 6.58 -4.55 1.03
C LEU A 72 6.49 -3.81 2.36
N GLY A 73 7.54 -3.88 3.16
CA GLY A 73 7.72 -3.07 4.36
C GLY A 73 6.98 -3.60 5.58
N LYS A 74 7.59 -3.43 6.76
CA LYS A 74 6.92 -3.63 8.05
C LYS A 74 5.83 -2.57 8.28
N HIS A 75 6.15 -1.31 7.99
CA HIS A 75 5.28 -0.15 8.16
C HIS A 75 4.67 0.25 6.82
N LYS A 76 3.39 -0.06 6.63
CA LYS A 76 2.71 0.03 5.33
C LYS A 76 2.57 1.44 4.77
N THR A 77 2.68 2.46 5.62
CA THR A 77 2.59 3.89 5.26
C THR A 77 3.93 4.54 4.94
N TRP A 78 5.05 3.82 5.07
CA TRP A 78 6.39 4.39 4.95
C TRP A 78 6.88 4.40 3.51
N ASN A 79 7.46 5.53 3.10
CA ASN A 79 7.93 5.75 1.73
C ASN A 79 9.34 5.20 1.48
N ALA A 80 9.57 3.91 1.78
CA ALA A 80 10.89 3.31 1.66
C ALA A 80 11.17 2.67 0.29
N PHE A 81 10.16 2.59 -0.58
CA PHE A 81 10.22 1.91 -1.86
C PHE A 81 9.72 2.82 -2.98
N SER A 82 10.23 2.62 -4.19
CA SER A 82 9.79 3.33 -5.40
C SER A 82 9.96 2.47 -6.65
N ASP A 83 9.48 2.96 -7.80
CA ASP A 83 9.58 2.30 -9.10
C ASP A 83 9.10 0.84 -9.10
N ILE A 84 8.03 0.57 -8.36
CA ILE A 84 7.52 -0.78 -8.14
C ILE A 84 6.85 -1.31 -9.41
N LYS A 85 7.33 -2.45 -9.88
CA LYS A 85 6.73 -3.22 -10.98
C LYS A 85 6.32 -4.59 -10.48
N VAL A 86 5.20 -5.08 -10.98
CA VAL A 86 4.68 -6.41 -10.70
C VAL A 86 4.62 -7.17 -12.02
N LYS A 87 5.09 -8.41 -12.01
CA LYS A 87 5.10 -9.27 -13.20
C LYS A 87 4.86 -10.71 -12.82
N TRP A 88 3.92 -11.38 -13.48
CA TRP A 88 3.75 -12.82 -13.29
C TRP A 88 4.83 -13.61 -14.04
N ILE A 89 5.51 -14.51 -13.33
CA ILE A 89 6.42 -15.50 -13.95
C ILE A 89 5.60 -16.71 -14.41
N ASP A 90 4.72 -17.19 -13.53
CA ASP A 90 3.81 -18.30 -13.77
C ASP A 90 2.58 -18.20 -12.84
N ASP A 91 1.72 -19.21 -12.83
CA ASP A 91 0.51 -19.25 -11.99
C ASP A 91 0.75 -19.36 -10.48
N LYS A 92 2.00 -19.56 -10.05
CA LYS A 92 2.41 -19.78 -8.66
C LYS A 92 3.45 -18.77 -8.19
N THR A 93 4.01 -17.97 -9.09
CA THR A 93 5.15 -17.10 -8.79
C THR A 93 4.92 -15.70 -9.35
N LEU A 94 4.88 -14.73 -8.44
CA LEU A 94 4.82 -13.31 -8.74
C LEU A 94 6.21 -12.70 -8.54
N GLU A 95 6.73 -11.97 -9.52
CA GLU A 95 7.89 -11.11 -9.37
C GLU A 95 7.44 -9.69 -8.98
N VAL A 96 8.11 -9.12 -7.98
CA VAL A 96 7.98 -7.73 -7.57
C VAL A 96 9.35 -7.09 -7.64
N SER A 97 9.56 -6.18 -8.58
CA SER A 97 10.78 -5.37 -8.64
C SER A 97 10.54 -3.98 -8.08
N CYS A 98 11.55 -3.41 -7.41
CA CYS A 98 11.46 -2.07 -6.82
C CYS A 98 12.85 -1.49 -6.55
N LYS A 99 12.92 -0.17 -6.45
CA LYS A 99 14.02 0.52 -5.77
C LYS A 99 13.72 0.61 -4.28
N GLN A 100 14.77 0.53 -3.47
CA GLN A 100 14.68 0.59 -2.02
C GLN A 100 15.61 1.69 -1.48
N THR A 101 15.11 2.49 -0.55
CA THR A 101 15.94 3.47 0.17
C THR A 101 16.73 2.78 1.27
N ASP A 102 18.06 2.83 1.22
CA ASP A 102 18.96 2.15 2.16
C ASP A 102 19.39 3.02 3.37
N SER A 103 18.56 3.99 3.76
CA SER A 103 18.79 4.78 4.98
C SER A 103 18.64 3.90 6.24
N PRO A 104 19.46 4.12 7.30
CA PRO A 104 19.26 3.49 8.60
C PRO A 104 17.83 3.62 9.14
N ASP A 105 17.16 4.73 8.85
CA ASP A 105 15.77 4.99 9.27
C ASP A 105 14.78 3.94 8.72
N TYR A 106 15.08 3.37 7.55
CA TYR A 106 14.24 2.37 6.89
C TYR A 106 14.70 0.92 7.13
N ARG A 107 15.78 0.69 7.89
CA ARG A 107 16.38 -0.65 8.05
C ARG A 107 15.38 -1.69 8.57
N GLU A 108 14.63 -1.35 9.60
CA GLU A 108 13.60 -2.23 10.18
C GLU A 108 12.45 -2.45 9.21
N ASN A 109 12.01 -1.38 8.53
CA ASN A 109 10.93 -1.46 7.56
C ASN A 109 11.30 -2.40 6.40
N ASN A 110 12.49 -2.23 5.83
CA ASN A 110 12.94 -2.92 4.62
C ASN A 110 13.25 -4.40 4.84
N ALA A 111 13.47 -4.80 6.09
CA ALA A 111 13.70 -6.18 6.51
C ALA A 111 12.46 -7.08 6.35
N VAL A 112 11.26 -6.50 6.25
CA VAL A 112 10.02 -7.27 6.11
C VAL A 112 9.49 -7.19 4.69
N LYS A 113 9.40 -8.35 4.04
CA LYS A 113 8.76 -8.57 2.74
C LYS A 113 7.93 -9.85 2.82
N VAL A 114 6.74 -9.84 2.25
CA VAL A 114 5.82 -11.00 2.29
C VAL A 114 6.35 -12.08 1.36
N GLU A 115 6.81 -13.21 1.89
CA GLU A 115 7.41 -14.27 1.06
C GLU A 115 6.39 -15.05 0.21
N SER A 116 5.15 -15.16 0.70
CA SER A 116 4.06 -15.81 -0.02
C SER A 116 2.69 -15.33 0.43
N LYS A 117 1.70 -15.39 -0.47
CA LYS A 117 0.31 -15.05 -0.15
C LYS A 117 -0.64 -15.84 -1.05
N HIS A 118 -1.72 -16.40 -0.47
CA HIS A 118 -2.67 -17.28 -1.17
C HIS A 118 -2.02 -18.47 -1.91
N GLY A 119 -0.88 -18.96 -1.42
CA GLY A 119 -0.11 -20.02 -2.08
C GLY A 119 0.74 -19.56 -3.27
N ILE A 120 0.77 -18.25 -3.56
CA ILE A 120 1.67 -17.64 -4.54
C ILE A 120 2.97 -17.26 -3.85
N LYS A 121 4.09 -17.71 -4.39
CA LYS A 121 5.43 -17.29 -3.98
C LYS A 121 5.73 -15.91 -4.54
N ILE A 122 6.31 -15.03 -3.72
CA ILE A 122 6.71 -13.69 -4.15
C ILE A 122 8.23 -13.65 -4.27
N HIS A 123 8.71 -13.38 -5.49
CA HIS A 123 10.11 -13.18 -5.79
C HIS A 123 10.40 -11.69 -5.86
N TYR A 124 11.35 -11.21 -5.04
CA TYR A 124 11.71 -9.80 -5.01
C TYR A 124 13.00 -9.53 -5.75
N LYS A 125 12.99 -8.49 -6.58
CA LYS A 125 14.19 -7.95 -7.23
C LYS A 125 14.37 -6.49 -6.80
N VAL A 126 15.36 -6.24 -5.93
CA VAL A 126 15.75 -4.88 -5.55
C VAL A 126 16.75 -4.37 -6.59
N GLU A 127 16.47 -3.20 -7.17
CA GLU A 127 17.30 -2.54 -8.21
C GLU A 127 18.02 -1.30 -7.67
#